data_AF-A0A3B8LAR9-F1
#
_entry.id   AF-A0A3B8LAR9-F1
#
_cell.length_a   1.000
_cell.length_b   1.000
_cell.length_c   1.000
_cell.angle_alpha   90.00
_cell.angle_beta   90.00
_cell.angle_gamma   90.00
#
_symmetry.space_group_name_H-M   'P 1'
#
loop_
_entity.id
_entity.type
_entity.pdbx_description
1 polymer ?
#
loop_
_entity_poly.entity_id
_entity_poly.type
_entity_poly.pdbx_seq_one_letter_code
_entity_poly.pdbx_strand_id
1 'polypeptide(L)'
;TPSYLPKDNDEFFETNLNLIEWLLQFAAPTEGEQFARSFLGRMLFTGEEATKKANVLSGGEKVRCMLSKMMLSEANVLLMDEPTNHLDLESITSLNEGLIKFPEVILFSSHDYEFINTVANRIIEFGDKGVIERAMKLEDYVKDEKVIELRKELYSGNSNVQL
;
A
#
# COMPACT_ATOMS: atom_id res chain seq x y z
N THR A 1 8.51 10.39 -10.61
CA THR A 1 7.15 10.90 -10.33
C THR A 1 6.51 10.11 -9.20
N PRO A 2 5.72 10.71 -8.29
CA PRO A 2 5.06 9.98 -7.20
C PRO A 2 3.71 9.37 -7.62
N SER A 3 3.32 8.27 -6.97
CA SER A 3 1.99 7.66 -7.05
C SER A 3 1.44 7.44 -5.64
N TYR A 4 0.14 7.66 -5.43
CA TYR A 4 -0.47 7.70 -4.11
C TYR A 4 -1.70 6.77 -4.01
N LEU A 5 -1.72 5.93 -2.97
CA LEU A 5 -2.89 5.17 -2.52
C LEU A 5 -3.49 5.85 -1.28
N PRO A 6 -4.63 6.54 -1.41
CA PRO A 6 -5.34 7.09 -0.27
C PRO A 6 -6.06 6.00 0.53
N LYS A 7 -6.26 6.26 1.82
CA LYS A 7 -7.07 5.43 2.72
C LYS A 7 -8.52 5.27 2.25
N ASP A 8 -9.11 6.35 1.75
CA ASP A 8 -10.41 6.33 1.07
C ASP A 8 -10.20 6.53 -0.43
N ASN A 9 -10.72 5.61 -1.23
CA ASN A 9 -10.61 5.60 -2.68
C ASN A 9 -11.96 5.46 -3.38
N ASP A 10 -13.08 5.61 -2.66
CA ASP A 10 -14.42 5.38 -3.19
C ASP A 10 -14.74 6.26 -4.40
N GLU A 11 -14.28 7.51 -4.39
CA GLU A 11 -14.47 8.48 -5.48
C GLU A 11 -13.94 7.98 -6.84
N PHE A 12 -12.87 7.15 -6.84
CA PHE A 12 -12.34 6.59 -8.08
C PHE A 12 -13.29 5.59 -8.75
N PHE A 13 -14.22 5.02 -7.98
CA PHE A 13 -15.12 3.95 -8.42
C PHE A 13 -16.57 4.43 -8.62
N GLU A 14 -16.83 5.74 -8.53
CA GLU A 14 -18.12 6.36 -8.86
C GLU A 14 -18.36 6.43 -10.38
N THR A 15 -18.26 5.29 -11.05
CA THR A 15 -18.39 5.17 -12.50
C THR A 15 -19.04 3.87 -12.91
N ASN A 16 -19.65 3.87 -14.10
CA ASN A 16 -20.30 2.70 -14.69
C ASN A 16 -19.37 1.89 -15.60
N LEU A 17 -18.11 2.29 -15.74
CA LEU A 17 -17.10 1.58 -16.52
C LEU A 17 -16.83 0.20 -15.92
N ASN A 18 -16.46 -0.75 -16.78
CA ASN A 18 -15.87 -1.99 -16.31
C ASN A 18 -14.40 -1.79 -15.91
N LEU A 19 -13.79 -2.75 -15.20
CA LEU A 19 -12.43 -2.59 -14.66
C LEU A 19 -11.37 -2.38 -15.74
N ILE A 20 -11.53 -3.01 -16.90
CA ILE A 20 -10.62 -2.84 -18.04
C ILE A 20 -10.69 -1.39 -18.54
N GLU A 21 -11.90 -0.89 -18.81
CA GLU A 21 -12.13 0.48 -19.26
C GLU A 21 -11.64 1.50 -18.24
N TRP A 22 -11.93 1.26 -16.95
CA TRP A 22 -11.48 2.09 -15.84
C TRP A 22 -9.96 2.17 -15.78
N LEU A 23 -9.27 1.03 -15.85
CA LEU A 23 -7.82 0.98 -15.75
C LEU A 23 -7.14 1.65 -16.94
N LEU A 24 -7.70 1.48 -18.15
CA LEU A 24 -7.19 2.11 -19.37
C LEU A 24 -7.23 3.64 -19.34
N GLN A 25 -8.06 4.27 -18.50
CA GLN A 25 -8.03 5.73 -18.31
C GLN A 25 -6.68 6.24 -17.78
N PHE A 26 -5.91 5.36 -17.13
CA PHE A 26 -4.61 5.68 -16.53
C PHE A 26 -3.43 5.15 -17.35
N ALA A 27 -3.69 4.41 -18.43
CA ALA A 27 -2.67 3.88 -19.33
C ALA A 27 -2.36 4.87 -20.46
N ALA A 28 -1.27 4.62 -21.20
CA ALA A 28 -1.02 5.35 -22.44
C ALA A 28 -2.14 5.06 -23.46
N PRO A 29 -2.55 6.04 -24.30
CA PRO A 29 -3.65 5.86 -25.25
C PRO A 29 -3.43 4.75 -26.30
N THR A 30 -2.20 4.26 -26.44
CA THR A 30 -1.83 3.15 -27.31
C THR A 30 -2.13 1.77 -26.71
N GLU A 31 -2.39 1.71 -25.41
CA GLU A 31 -2.65 0.45 -24.71
C GLU A 31 -4.08 -0.02 -24.87
N GLY A 32 -4.25 -1.34 -24.89
CA GLY A 32 -5.55 -1.98 -25.12
C GLY A 32 -5.97 -2.94 -24.00
N GLU A 33 -7.09 -3.61 -24.19
CA GLU A 33 -7.69 -4.52 -23.20
C GLU A 33 -6.71 -5.57 -22.68
N GLN A 34 -5.90 -6.18 -23.55
CA GLN A 34 -4.95 -7.22 -23.14
C GLN A 34 -3.87 -6.70 -22.19
N PHE A 35 -3.45 -5.45 -22.37
CA PHE A 35 -2.54 -4.77 -21.46
C PHE A 35 -3.20 -4.60 -20.09
N ALA A 36 -4.39 -4.02 -20.02
CA ALA A 36 -5.13 -3.84 -18.75
C ALA A 36 -5.40 -5.17 -18.03
N ARG A 37 -5.82 -6.21 -18.76
CA ARG A 37 -6.03 -7.56 -18.21
C ARG A 37 -4.76 -8.15 -17.59
N SER A 38 -3.58 -7.82 -18.12
CA SER A 38 -2.31 -8.32 -17.57
C SER A 38 -2.02 -7.77 -16.16
N PHE A 39 -2.40 -6.52 -15.87
CA PHE A 39 -2.24 -5.91 -14.55
C PHE A 39 -3.36 -6.33 -13.60
N LEU A 40 -4.61 -6.30 -14.06
CA LEU A 40 -5.76 -6.78 -13.29
C LEU A 40 -5.57 -8.26 -12.88
N GLY A 41 -5.06 -9.10 -13.78
CA GLY A 41 -4.78 -10.50 -13.49
C GLY A 41 -3.72 -10.72 -12.41
N ARG A 42 -2.73 -9.84 -12.28
CA ARG A 42 -1.75 -9.88 -11.17
C ARG A 42 -2.40 -9.57 -9.82
N MET A 43 -3.53 -8.88 -9.83
CA MET A 43 -4.35 -8.55 -8.66
C MET A 43 -5.52 -9.51 -8.49
N LEU A 44 -5.43 -10.72 -9.07
CA LEU A 44 -6.43 -11.78 -8.96
C LEU A 44 -7.80 -11.40 -9.52
N PHE A 45 -7.87 -10.46 -10.48
CA PHE A 45 -9.07 -10.25 -11.29
C PHE A 45 -8.99 -11.12 -12.53
N THR A 46 -9.62 -12.29 -12.49
CA THR A 46 -9.51 -13.30 -13.55
C THR A 46 -10.81 -13.42 -14.36
N GLY A 47 -10.68 -13.83 -15.62
CA GLY A 47 -11.83 -14.11 -16.49
C GLY A 47 -12.85 -12.96 -16.57
N GLU A 48 -14.06 -13.22 -16.06
CA GLU A 48 -15.18 -12.27 -16.05
C GLU A 48 -15.07 -11.19 -14.96
N GLU A 49 -14.26 -11.38 -13.91
CA GLU A 49 -14.10 -10.38 -12.85
C GLU A 49 -13.51 -9.06 -13.38
N ALA A 50 -12.61 -9.14 -14.36
CA ALA A 50 -12.06 -7.96 -15.04
C ALA A 50 -13.11 -7.17 -15.83
N THR A 51 -14.27 -7.77 -16.12
CA THR A 51 -15.40 -7.11 -16.81
C THR A 51 -16.49 -6.61 -15.86
N LYS A 52 -16.29 -6.81 -14.55
CA LYS A 52 -17.18 -6.27 -13.50
C LYS A 52 -17.18 -4.74 -13.54
N LYS A 53 -18.30 -4.12 -13.17
CA LYS A 53 -18.37 -2.66 -13.05
C LYS A 53 -17.57 -2.18 -11.85
N ALA A 54 -16.88 -1.05 -12.01
CA ALA A 54 -16.08 -0.41 -10.97
C ALA A 54 -16.91 -0.09 -9.70
N ASN A 55 -18.16 0.36 -9.87
CA ASN A 55 -19.03 0.76 -8.77
C ASN A 55 -19.59 -0.40 -7.91
N VAL A 56 -19.38 -1.67 -8.28
CA VAL A 56 -19.85 -2.83 -7.50
C VAL A 56 -18.71 -3.57 -6.79
N LEU A 57 -17.51 -2.98 -6.75
CA LEU A 57 -16.37 -3.55 -6.05
C LEU A 57 -16.51 -3.44 -4.54
N SER A 58 -16.11 -4.50 -3.84
CA SER A 58 -15.88 -4.47 -2.39
C SER A 58 -14.65 -3.61 -2.05
N GLY A 59 -14.49 -3.23 -0.78
CA GLY A 59 -13.34 -2.41 -0.34
C GLY A 59 -11.99 -3.03 -0.72
N GLY A 60 -11.81 -4.33 -0.51
CA GLY A 60 -10.58 -5.01 -0.89
C GLY A 60 -10.35 -5.12 -2.40
N GLU A 61 -11.42 -5.30 -3.19
CA GLU A 61 -11.34 -5.23 -4.65
C GLU A 61 -10.94 -3.83 -5.12
N LYS A 62 -11.45 -2.76 -4.50
CA LYS A 62 -11.07 -1.38 -4.84
C LYS A 62 -9.58 -1.14 -4.59
N VAL A 63 -9.05 -1.57 -3.45
CA VAL A 63 -7.62 -1.47 -3.14
C VAL A 63 -6.77 -2.23 -4.18
N ARG A 64 -7.14 -3.47 -4.51
CA ARG A 64 -6.46 -4.26 -5.57
C ARG A 64 -6.49 -3.58 -6.95
N CYS A 65 -7.59 -2.93 -7.30
CA CYS A 65 -7.71 -2.19 -8.54
C CYS A 65 -6.83 -0.92 -8.53
N MET A 66 -6.77 -0.21 -7.40
CA MET A 66 -5.87 0.93 -7.21
C MET A 66 -4.40 0.53 -7.28
N LEU A 67 -4.02 -0.64 -6.76
CA LEU A 67 -2.67 -1.18 -6.91
C LEU A 67 -2.33 -1.45 -8.39
N SER A 68 -3.29 -1.99 -9.17
CA SER A 68 -3.12 -2.14 -10.62
C SER A 68 -2.86 -0.79 -11.31
N LYS A 69 -3.61 0.24 -10.94
CA LYS A 69 -3.39 1.61 -11.43
C LYS A 69 -2.00 2.15 -11.05
N MET A 70 -1.53 1.90 -9.83
CA MET A 70 -0.19 2.31 -9.40
C MET A 70 0.91 1.57 -10.17
N MET A 71 0.69 0.31 -10.55
CA MET A 71 1.62 -0.43 -11.41
C MET A 71 1.73 0.15 -12.82
N LEU A 72 0.69 0.84 -13.31
CA LEU A 72 0.72 1.56 -14.58
C LEU A 72 1.49 2.87 -14.49
N SER A 73 1.44 3.53 -13.33
CA SER A 73 2.28 4.69 -13.09
C SER A 73 3.72 4.19 -13.03
N GLU A 74 4.57 4.56 -13.99
CA GLU A 74 6.02 4.39 -13.96
C GLU A 74 6.66 5.24 -12.84
N ALA A 75 6.08 5.17 -11.64
CA ALA A 75 6.41 5.98 -10.51
C ALA A 75 7.68 5.45 -9.86
N ASN A 76 8.56 6.37 -9.46
CA ASN A 76 9.76 6.07 -8.69
C ASN A 76 9.51 6.19 -7.18
N VAL A 77 8.33 6.66 -6.79
CA VAL A 77 7.93 6.79 -5.38
C VAL A 77 6.48 6.35 -5.23
N LEU A 78 6.25 5.35 -4.38
CA LEU A 78 4.91 4.94 -3.96
C LEU A 78 4.64 5.48 -2.56
N LEU A 79 3.54 6.21 -2.42
CA LEU A 79 3.00 6.67 -1.14
C LEU A 79 1.72 5.89 -0.85
N MET A 80 1.61 5.26 0.31
CA MET A 80 0.46 4.44 0.66
C MET A 80 0.00 4.70 2.10
N ASP A 81 -1.27 5.03 2.27
CA ASP A 81 -1.86 5.20 3.60
C ASP A 81 -2.72 3.98 3.98
N GLU A 82 -2.28 3.22 4.99
CA GLU A 82 -2.91 1.97 5.44
C GLU A 82 -3.24 0.97 4.30
N PRO A 83 -2.26 0.53 3.49
CA PRO A 83 -2.52 -0.26 2.29
C PRO A 83 -3.07 -1.67 2.54
N THR A 84 -2.99 -2.16 3.78
CA THR A 84 -3.53 -3.46 4.19
C THR A 84 -4.99 -3.39 4.65
N ASN A 85 -5.56 -2.19 4.80
CA ASN A 85 -6.91 -2.04 5.29
C ASN A 85 -7.93 -2.62 4.29
N HIS A 86 -8.97 -3.27 4.81
CA HIS A 86 -10.00 -3.96 4.02
C HIS A 86 -9.51 -5.08 3.09
N LEU A 87 -8.23 -5.49 3.18
CA LEU A 87 -7.68 -6.63 2.45
C LEU A 87 -7.81 -7.93 3.26
N ASP A 88 -8.02 -9.03 2.56
CA ASP A 88 -7.85 -10.37 3.12
C ASP A 88 -6.36 -10.77 3.12
N LEU A 89 -6.05 -11.87 3.80
CA LEU A 89 -4.67 -12.34 3.97
C LEU A 89 -3.98 -12.68 2.63
N GLU A 90 -4.72 -13.22 1.67
CA GLU A 90 -4.19 -13.53 0.32
C GLU A 90 -3.81 -12.26 -0.45
N SER A 91 -4.65 -11.23 -0.37
CA SER A 91 -4.39 -9.92 -0.97
C SER A 91 -3.21 -9.21 -0.30
N ILE A 92 -3.11 -9.28 1.04
CA ILE A 92 -1.97 -8.73 1.79
C ILE A 92 -0.67 -9.43 1.37
N THR A 93 -0.69 -10.76 1.23
CA THR A 93 0.48 -11.54 0.79
C THR A 93 0.92 -11.11 -0.61
N SER A 94 -0.02 -10.98 -1.55
CA SER A 94 0.25 -10.55 -2.92
C SER A 94 0.81 -9.13 -2.98
N LEU A 95 0.25 -8.21 -2.18
CA LEU A 95 0.76 -6.84 -2.04
C LEU A 95 2.19 -6.85 -1.50
N ASN A 96 2.44 -7.60 -0.43
CA ASN A 96 3.75 -7.69 0.22
C ASN A 96 4.82 -8.19 -0.76
N GLU A 97 4.53 -9.27 -1.51
CA GLU A 97 5.42 -9.75 -2.57
C GLU A 97 5.68 -8.71 -3.66
N GLY A 98 4.65 -7.94 -4.04
CA GLY A 98 4.76 -6.87 -5.02
C GLY A 98 5.67 -5.74 -4.55
N LEU A 99 5.51 -5.30 -3.30
CA LEU A 99 6.30 -4.22 -2.71
C LEU A 99 7.76 -4.61 -2.47
N ILE A 100 8.04 -5.85 -2.06
CA ILE A 100 9.41 -6.35 -1.91
C ILE A 100 10.17 -6.32 -3.24
N LYS A 101 9.47 -6.59 -4.36
CA LYS A 101 10.06 -6.62 -5.71
C LYS A 101 10.16 -5.24 -6.34
N PHE A 102 9.54 -4.22 -5.76
CA PHE A 102 9.56 -2.86 -6.29
C PHE A 102 10.92 -2.21 -6.01
N PRO A 103 11.70 -1.85 -7.04
CA PRO A 103 13.11 -1.47 -6.88
C PRO A 103 13.32 -0.04 -6.39
N GLU A 104 12.28 0.78 -6.36
CA GLU A 104 12.36 2.22 -6.09
C GLU A 104 11.89 2.55 -4.66
N VAL A 105 11.48 3.78 -4.38
CA VAL A 105 11.15 4.24 -3.03
C VAL A 105 9.70 3.95 -2.67
N ILE A 106 9.49 3.41 -1.47
CA ILE A 106 8.16 3.22 -0.90
C ILE A 106 8.09 3.96 0.43
N LEU A 107 7.04 4.76 0.62
CA LEU A 107 6.68 5.38 1.88
C LEU A 107 5.26 4.94 2.23
N PHE A 108 5.08 4.31 3.40
CA PHE A 108 3.76 3.86 3.82
C PHE A 108 3.55 4.00 5.33
N SER A 109 2.28 4.11 5.72
CA SER A 109 1.78 3.94 7.08
C SER A 109 1.02 2.63 7.18
N SER A 110 1.13 1.91 8.29
CA SER A 110 0.32 0.71 8.56
C SER A 110 0.28 0.44 10.07
N HIS A 111 -0.70 -0.35 10.49
CA HIS A 111 -0.82 -0.92 11.83
C HIS A 111 -0.53 -2.43 11.84
N ASP A 112 -0.26 -3.03 10.67
CA ASP A 112 0.02 -4.45 10.55
C ASP A 112 1.51 -4.72 10.78
N TYR A 113 1.81 -5.32 11.94
CA TYR A 113 3.18 -5.63 12.36
C TYR A 113 3.92 -6.50 11.34
N GLU A 114 3.26 -7.53 10.80
CA GLU A 114 3.90 -8.47 9.87
C GLU A 114 4.19 -7.79 8.53
N PHE A 115 3.25 -6.99 8.04
CA PHE A 115 3.43 -6.20 6.83
C PHE A 115 4.60 -5.20 6.96
N ILE A 116 4.63 -4.42 8.05
CA ILE A 116 5.70 -3.44 8.29
C ILE A 116 7.05 -4.16 8.40
N ASN A 117 7.12 -5.24 9.18
CA ASN A 117 8.37 -5.97 9.40
C ASN A 117 8.91 -6.64 8.12
N THR A 118 8.02 -6.97 7.18
CA THR A 118 8.41 -7.62 5.92
C THR A 118 8.83 -6.60 4.86
N VAL A 119 8.10 -5.48 4.72
CA VAL A 119 8.32 -4.49 3.66
C VAL A 119 9.30 -3.39 4.07
N ALA A 120 9.22 -2.89 5.32
CA ALA A 120 10.01 -1.74 5.74
C ALA A 120 11.46 -2.13 6.06
N ASN A 121 12.39 -1.32 5.56
CA ASN A 121 13.81 -1.37 5.91
C ASN A 121 14.25 -0.19 6.79
N ARG A 122 13.34 0.75 7.04
CA ARG A 122 13.54 1.96 7.85
C ARG A 122 12.24 2.30 8.56
N ILE A 123 12.33 2.56 9.86
CA ILE A 123 11.22 2.98 10.70
C ILE A 123 11.37 4.46 11.02
N ILE A 124 10.27 5.19 10.86
CA ILE A 124 10.13 6.60 11.25
C ILE A 124 8.95 6.68 12.22
N GLU A 125 9.22 6.91 13.50
CA GLU A 125 8.21 7.04 14.55
C GLU A 125 8.08 8.50 14.96
N PHE A 126 6.86 9.03 14.90
CA PHE A 126 6.53 10.38 15.33
C PHE A 126 5.96 10.36 16.74
N GLY A 127 6.34 11.33 17.56
CA GLY A 127 5.73 11.54 18.87
C GLY A 127 5.80 12.99 19.32
N ASP A 128 5.30 13.26 20.52
CA ASP A 128 5.03 14.62 21.01
C ASP A 128 6.25 15.55 20.98
N LYS A 129 7.44 14.99 21.18
CA LYS A 129 8.70 15.73 21.30
C LYS A 129 9.63 15.65 20.10
N GLY A 130 9.23 14.96 19.04
CA GLY A 130 10.06 14.87 17.83
C GLY A 130 9.83 13.63 17.00
N VAL A 131 10.91 13.12 16.41
CA VAL A 131 10.88 11.95 15.53
C VAL A 131 12.07 11.05 15.83
N ILE A 132 11.85 9.73 15.78
CA ILE A 132 12.90 8.73 15.79
C ILE A 132 12.97 8.12 14.40
N GLU A 133 14.17 8.10 13.82
CA GLU A 133 14.43 7.48 12.53
C GLU A 133 15.51 6.40 12.69
N ARG A 134 15.22 5.16 12.27
CA ARG A 134 16.19 4.05 12.29
C ARG A 134 16.09 3.20 11.03
N ALA A 135 17.24 2.93 10.41
CA ALA A 135 17.35 2.02 9.27
C ALA A 135 17.51 0.57 9.77
N MET A 136 16.40 -0.04 10.17
CA MET A 136 16.34 -1.43 10.64
C MET A 136 14.90 -1.96 10.48
N LYS A 137 14.71 -3.27 10.65
CA LYS A 137 13.38 -3.88 10.67
C LYS A 137 12.62 -3.50 11.92
N LEU A 138 11.29 -3.58 11.86
CA LEU A 138 10.42 -3.28 13.00
C LEU A 138 10.72 -4.19 14.20
N GLU A 139 10.97 -5.48 13.95
CA GLU A 139 11.29 -6.44 15.02
C GLU A 139 12.57 -6.08 15.78
N ASP A 140 13.59 -5.60 15.08
CA ASP A 140 14.83 -5.15 15.72
C ASP A 140 14.60 -3.82 16.43
N TYR A 141 13.83 -2.91 15.82
CA TYR A 141 13.50 -1.60 16.37
C TYR A 141 12.83 -1.70 17.75
N VAL A 142 11.90 -2.63 17.92
CA VAL A 142 11.18 -2.80 19.21
C VAL A 142 12.03 -3.43 20.31
N LYS A 143 13.12 -4.12 19.96
CA LYS A 143 14.03 -4.79 20.91
C LYS A 143 15.28 -3.96 21.22
N ASP A 144 15.57 -2.92 20.44
CA ASP A 144 16.77 -2.09 20.61
C ASP A 144 16.68 -1.24 21.90
N GLU A 145 17.61 -1.46 22.83
CA GLU A 145 17.65 -0.77 24.13
C GLU A 145 17.75 0.77 23.99
N LYS A 146 18.48 1.26 22.98
CA LYS A 146 18.63 2.71 22.74
C LYS A 146 17.33 3.28 22.18
N VAL A 147 16.65 2.55 21.30
CA VAL A 147 15.33 2.95 20.80
C VAL A 147 14.33 2.99 21.95
N ILE A 148 14.32 2.00 22.83
CA ILE A 148 13.45 1.97 24.01
C ILE A 148 13.68 3.21 24.89
N GLU A 149 14.93 3.61 25.11
CA GLU A 149 15.26 4.84 25.86
C GLU A 149 14.77 6.10 25.14
N LEU A 150 15.03 6.22 23.85
CA LEU A 150 14.59 7.36 23.04
C LEU A 150 13.06 7.48 22.99
N ARG A 151 12.33 6.36 22.92
CA ARG A 151 10.86 6.36 22.93
C ARG A 151 10.30 6.90 24.26
N LYS A 152 10.98 6.66 25.39
CA LYS A 152 10.58 7.26 26.69
C LYS A 152 10.69 8.79 26.65
N GLU A 153 11.77 9.31 26.05
CA GLU A 153 11.93 10.75 25.87
C GLU A 153 10.90 11.33 24.89
N LEU A 154 10.67 10.62 23.78
CA LEU A 154 9.74 11.00 22.72
C LEU A 154 8.31 11.20 23.22
N TYR A 155 7.84 10.29 24.09
CA TYR A 155 6.49 10.30 24.66
C TYR A 155 6.42 10.90 26.08
N SER A 156 7.41 11.68 26.51
CA SER A 156 7.41 12.33 27.83
C SER A 156 7.20 11.38 29.03
N GLY A 157 7.67 10.14 28.93
CA GLY A 157 7.51 9.13 29.98
C GLY A 157 6.17 8.39 29.98
N ASN A 158 5.29 8.61 29.00
CA ASN A 158 4.12 7.75 28.80
C ASN A 158 4.54 6.42 28.17
N SER A 159 4.85 5.44 29.02
CA SER A 159 5.31 4.10 28.64
C SER A 159 4.22 3.16 28.08
N ASN A 160 2.99 3.66 27.86
CA ASN A 160 1.84 2.86 27.41
C ASN A 160 1.56 2.95 25.90
N VAL A 161 2.43 3.59 25.10
CA VAL A 161 2.26 3.64 23.65
C VAL A 161 2.70 2.29 23.04
N GLN A 162 1.71 1.41 22.83
CA GLN A 162 1.91 0.17 22.08
C GLN A 162 2.04 0.48 20.58
N LEU A 163 2.93 -0.26 19.92
CA LEU A 163 3.06 -0.27 18.46
C LEU A 163 1.97 -1.13 17.84
#